data_AF-A0A5M8PLK9-F1
#
_entry.id   AF-A0A5M8PLK9-F1
#
_cell.length_a   1.000
_cell.length_b   1.000
_cell.length_c   1.000
_cell.angle_alpha   90.00
_cell.angle_beta   90.00
_cell.angle_gamma   90.00
#
_symmetry.space_group_name_H-M   'P 1'
#
loop_
_entity.id
_entity.type
_entity.pdbx_description
1 polymer ?
#
loop_
_entity_poly.entity_id
_entity_poly.type
_entity_poly.pdbx_seq_one_letter_code
_entity_poly.pdbx_strand_id
1 'polypeptide(L)'
;MGVRVSPEEDLDLLLRDSDMQIIMADLLATDQFDLVEQNLDIRLSDTYTQQVPRLRFKTNDNISYGCISLWSERVYMLNINSEKIEVLDTYPWNVVLMEERFDLHPSWAQAASISYTTLISKGVMVLPSTLARSADMNYPIYIPTIPRILDALLDQARYRITYAENFPGKGGNRPSYHLSNFVRYLHLEKPQQRERLLPELAERNRGAMEAAINKFKRKPLLTLASFQQMELVFAAK
;
A
#
# COMPACT_ATOMS: atom_id res chain seq x y z
N MET A 1 -1.45 5.95 -4.19
CA MET A 1 -1.00 4.98 -3.17
C MET A 1 0.19 5.60 -2.48
N GLY A 2 0.26 5.51 -1.16
CA GLY A 2 1.07 6.42 -0.35
C GLY A 2 0.49 7.83 -0.40
N VAL A 3 0.04 8.35 0.74
CA VAL A 3 0.19 9.80 0.94
C VAL A 3 1.68 10.07 0.77
N ARG A 4 2.10 11.24 0.27
CA ARG A 4 3.46 11.73 0.56
C ARG A 4 3.55 11.86 2.08
N VAL A 5 3.73 10.75 2.79
CA VAL A 5 4.32 10.77 4.11
C VAL A 5 5.71 11.24 3.81
N SER A 6 6.11 12.39 4.34
CA SER A 6 7.49 12.85 4.21
C SER A 6 8.36 11.67 4.63
N PRO A 7 9.10 11.02 3.72
CA PRO A 7 9.78 9.76 4.02
C PRO A 7 11.09 10.01 4.77
N GLU A 8 11.18 11.15 5.46
CA GLU A 8 12.36 11.60 6.20
C GLU A 8 12.33 11.12 7.66
N GLU A 9 11.20 10.61 8.17
CA GLU A 9 11.06 10.35 9.61
C GLU A 9 11.14 8.87 10.01
N ASP A 10 10.37 7.97 9.39
CA ASP A 10 10.22 6.57 9.87
C ASP A 10 10.29 5.52 8.75
N LEU A 11 11.12 4.49 8.94
CA LEU A 11 11.11 3.23 8.19
C LEU A 11 10.15 2.23 8.87
N ASP A 12 9.20 1.67 8.13
CA ASP A 12 8.29 0.63 8.64
C ASP A 12 8.75 -0.77 8.22
N LEU A 13 9.06 -1.63 9.21
CA LEU A 13 9.43 -3.03 8.98
C LEU A 13 8.35 -3.97 9.52
N LEU A 14 7.83 -4.85 8.66
CA LEU A 14 6.90 -5.90 9.04
C LEU A 14 7.68 -7.16 9.46
N LEU A 15 7.49 -7.61 10.70
CA LEU A 15 8.20 -8.72 11.32
C LEU A 15 7.25 -9.79 11.84
N ARG A 16 7.75 -11.03 11.94
CA ARG A 16 7.00 -12.11 12.59
C ARG A 16 6.80 -11.79 14.06
N ASP A 17 5.66 -12.21 14.60
CA ASP A 17 5.38 -12.06 16.02
C ASP A 17 6.48 -12.71 16.88
N SER A 18 7.00 -13.86 16.45
CA SER A 18 8.06 -14.62 17.14
C SER A 18 9.40 -13.90 17.15
N ASP A 19 9.68 -13.10 16.12
CA ASP A 19 11.02 -12.57 15.84
C ASP A 19 11.15 -11.12 16.35
N MET A 20 10.04 -10.41 16.53
CA MET A 20 10.00 -8.99 16.87
C MET A 20 10.80 -8.64 18.14
N GLN A 21 10.65 -9.43 19.21
CA GLN A 21 11.34 -9.16 20.49
C GLN A 21 12.85 -9.38 20.38
N ILE A 22 13.27 -10.42 19.64
CA ILE A 22 14.69 -10.74 19.44
C ILE A 22 15.34 -9.66 18.59
N ILE A 23 14.73 -9.31 17.45
CA ILE A 23 15.24 -8.25 16.56
C ILE A 23 15.32 -6.91 17.29
N MET A 24 14.30 -6.55 18.08
CA MET A 24 14.32 -5.33 18.88
C MET A 24 15.47 -5.33 19.89
N ALA A 25 15.66 -6.44 20.62
CA ALA A 25 16.74 -6.57 21.58
C ALA A 25 18.13 -6.46 20.92
N ASP A 26 18.32 -7.13 19.77
CA ASP A 26 19.57 -7.08 19.01
C ASP A 26 19.87 -5.67 18.50
N LEU A 27 18.87 -4.96 17.98
CA LEU A 27 19.02 -3.57 17.54
C LEU A 27 19.40 -2.65 18.71
N LEU A 28 18.76 -2.78 19.87
CA LEU A 28 19.10 -2.01 21.06
C LEU A 28 20.51 -2.34 21.57
N ALA A 29 20.94 -3.61 21.47
CA ALA A 29 22.28 -4.04 21.88
C ALA A 29 23.41 -3.44 21.05
N THR A 30 23.13 -2.92 19.84
CA THR A 30 24.13 -2.19 19.03
C THR A 30 24.51 -0.83 19.62
N ASP A 31 23.76 -0.32 20.60
CA ASP A 31 23.86 1.03 21.16
C ASP A 31 23.64 2.16 20.14
N GLN A 32 23.22 1.86 18.92
CA GLN A 32 22.93 2.85 17.87
C GLN A 32 21.49 3.38 17.93
N PHE A 33 20.63 2.74 18.72
CA PHE A 33 19.19 2.99 18.75
C PHE A 33 18.68 3.28 20.16
N ASP A 34 17.71 4.19 20.25
CA ASP A 34 16.91 4.42 21.45
C ASP A 34 15.46 4.01 21.20
N LEU A 35 14.83 3.37 22.18
CA LEU A 35 13.39 3.13 22.16
C LEU A 35 12.66 4.44 22.43
N VAL A 36 11.75 4.82 21.53
CA VAL A 36 10.96 6.06 21.61
C VAL A 36 9.48 5.77 21.45
N GLU A 37 8.64 6.74 21.83
CA GLU A 37 7.20 6.65 21.59
C GLU A 37 6.85 6.70 20.10
N GLN A 38 5.76 6.03 19.73
CA GLN A 38 5.23 6.01 18.37
C GLN A 38 4.77 7.39 17.91
N ASN A 39 4.94 7.67 16.61
CA ASN A 39 4.43 8.90 16.01
C ASN A 39 2.92 8.76 15.74
N LEU A 40 2.10 9.21 16.69
CA LEU A 40 0.64 9.09 16.61
C LEU A 40 -0.01 10.15 15.70
N ASP A 41 0.68 11.26 15.41
CA ASP A 41 0.16 12.34 14.55
C ASP A 41 -0.12 11.83 13.12
N ILE A 42 0.71 10.89 12.65
CA ILE A 42 0.62 10.30 11.31
C ILE A 42 -0.09 8.94 11.33
N ARG A 43 -0.04 8.21 12.46
CA ARG A 43 -0.46 6.81 12.54
C ARG A 43 -1.86 6.58 13.11
N LEU A 44 -2.53 7.65 13.56
CA LEU A 44 -3.76 7.63 14.36
C LEU A 44 -3.51 7.00 15.73
N SER A 45 -4.10 7.57 16.77
CA SER A 45 -4.06 7.00 18.12
C SER A 45 -4.99 5.79 18.21
N ASP A 46 -4.54 4.62 17.76
CA ASP A 46 -5.18 3.35 18.10
C ASP A 46 -4.29 2.47 18.99
N THR A 47 -4.94 1.64 19.80
CA THR A 47 -4.31 0.83 20.85
C THR A 47 -3.27 -0.15 20.27
N TYR A 48 -3.39 -0.51 19.00
CA TYR A 48 -2.48 -1.43 18.33
C TYR A 48 -1.21 -0.72 17.85
N THR A 49 -1.36 0.47 17.27
CA THR A 49 -0.23 1.34 16.89
C THR A 49 0.63 1.66 18.10
N GLN A 50 0.01 1.89 19.28
CA GLN A 50 0.75 2.13 20.53
C GLN A 50 1.59 0.94 21.00
N GLN A 51 1.29 -0.29 20.54
CA GLN A 51 2.06 -1.50 20.87
C GLN A 51 3.26 -1.72 19.96
N VAL A 52 3.43 -0.92 18.91
CA VAL A 52 4.50 -1.07 17.91
C VAL A 52 5.78 -0.40 18.43
N PRO A 53 6.88 -1.15 18.67
CA PRO A 53 8.14 -0.55 19.06
C PRO A 53 8.66 0.43 18.00
N ARG A 54 9.11 1.62 18.43
CA ARG A 54 9.79 2.60 17.57
C ARG A 54 11.20 2.83 18.06
N LEU A 55 12.17 2.67 17.18
CA LEU A 55 13.60 2.82 17.46
C LEU A 55 14.13 4.05 16.73
N ARG A 56 14.70 5.02 17.44
CA ARG A 56 15.34 6.20 16.86
C ARG A 56 16.83 5.99 16.74
N PHE A 57 17.43 6.35 15.61
CA PHE A 57 18.89 6.37 15.48
C PHE A 57 19.51 7.49 16.31
N LYS A 58 20.59 7.20 17.02
CA LYS A 58 21.33 8.20 17.82
C LYS A 58 22.14 9.17 16.95
N THR A 59 22.66 8.71 15.81
CA THR A 59 23.53 9.48 14.94
C THR A 59 22.83 9.78 13.62
N ASN A 60 22.45 11.05 13.41
CA ASN A 60 21.59 11.49 12.32
C ASN A 60 22.35 11.90 11.04
N ASP A 61 23.68 11.76 11.03
CA ASP A 61 24.48 12.52 10.07
C ASP A 61 24.49 11.95 8.64
N ASN A 62 23.96 10.73 8.40
CA ASN A 62 24.01 10.08 7.07
C ASN A 62 22.86 9.11 6.74
N ILE A 63 21.80 9.00 7.56
CA ILE A 63 20.70 8.04 7.33
C ILE A 63 19.46 8.80 6.85
N SER A 64 18.82 8.33 5.79
CA SER A 64 17.65 8.98 5.19
C SER A 64 16.35 8.83 6.00
N TYR A 65 16.39 8.15 7.15
CA TYR A 65 15.26 7.92 8.06
C TYR A 65 15.72 8.05 9.52
N GLY A 66 15.00 8.85 10.32
CA GLY A 66 15.34 9.10 11.72
C GLY A 66 14.93 7.98 12.69
N CYS A 67 13.90 7.19 12.35
CA CYS A 67 13.40 6.09 13.17
C CYS A 67 13.03 4.85 12.35
N ILE A 68 12.91 3.71 13.04
CA ILE A 68 12.38 2.45 12.53
C ILE A 68 11.20 2.02 13.41
N SER A 69 10.07 1.65 12.81
CA SER A 69 8.95 1.02 13.52
C SER A 69 8.87 -0.46 13.20
N LEU A 70 8.81 -1.28 14.24
CA LEU A 70 8.82 -2.74 14.15
C LEU A 70 7.40 -3.28 14.26
N TRP A 71 6.73 -3.46 13.14
CA TRP A 71 5.35 -3.89 13.11
C TRP A 71 5.24 -5.41 13.14
N SER A 72 4.52 -5.93 14.12
CA SER A 72 4.18 -7.34 14.16
C SER A 72 3.15 -7.68 13.08
N GLU A 73 3.26 -8.87 12.51
CA GLU A 73 2.34 -9.37 11.49
C GLU A 73 0.88 -9.41 11.98
N ARG A 74 0.67 -9.68 13.28
CA ARG A 74 -0.64 -9.63 13.94
C ARG A 74 -1.22 -8.23 13.98
N VAL A 75 -0.41 -7.21 14.26
CA VAL A 75 -0.86 -5.81 14.30
C VAL A 75 -1.41 -5.37 12.93
N TYR A 76 -0.78 -5.83 11.85
CA TYR A 76 -1.23 -5.52 10.49
C TYR A 76 -2.19 -6.54 9.87
N MET A 77 -2.54 -7.62 10.58
CA MET A 77 -3.35 -8.73 10.02
C MET A 77 -2.79 -9.26 8.69
N LEU A 78 -1.46 -9.18 8.52
CA LEU A 78 -0.73 -9.72 7.38
C LEU A 78 -0.06 -11.02 7.80
N ASN A 79 -0.06 -12.01 6.92
CA ASN A 79 0.70 -13.24 7.13
C ASN A 79 2.00 -13.15 6.33
N ILE A 80 3.14 -13.08 7.01
CA ILE A 80 4.45 -12.94 6.34
C ILE A 80 4.82 -14.15 5.49
N ASN A 81 4.31 -15.34 5.86
CA ASN A 81 4.56 -16.57 5.12
C ASN A 81 3.58 -16.76 3.95
N SER A 82 2.69 -15.81 3.70
CA SER A 82 1.82 -15.85 2.53
C SER A 82 2.57 -15.51 1.23
N GLU A 83 1.87 -15.62 0.11
CA GLU A 83 2.41 -15.29 -1.19
C GLU A 83 2.98 -13.87 -1.22
N LYS A 84 4.17 -13.75 -1.79
CA LYS A 84 4.95 -12.52 -1.85
C LYS A 84 5.65 -12.43 -3.20
N ILE A 85 5.89 -11.21 -3.62
CA ILE A 85 6.65 -10.92 -4.83
C ILE A 85 7.99 -10.33 -4.43
N GLU A 86 9.05 -10.74 -5.13
CA GLU A 86 10.32 -10.04 -5.04
C GLU A 86 10.14 -8.69 -5.73
N VAL A 87 10.56 -7.62 -5.06
CA VAL A 87 10.61 -6.30 -5.65
C VAL A 87 12.03 -5.83 -5.81
N LEU A 88 12.16 -4.89 -6.73
CA LEU A 88 13.40 -4.18 -6.91
C LEU A 88 13.80 -3.38 -5.69
N ASP A 89 15.10 -3.08 -5.67
CA ASP A 89 15.73 -2.20 -4.69
C ASP A 89 14.77 -1.08 -4.29
N THR A 90 14.58 -0.93 -2.98
CA THR A 90 13.76 0.13 -2.39
C THR A 90 14.51 1.46 -2.46
N TYR A 91 15.15 1.79 -3.59
CA TYR A 91 15.60 3.15 -3.80
C TYR A 91 14.36 4.01 -3.65
N PRO A 92 14.39 4.99 -2.73
CA PRO A 92 13.16 5.60 -2.30
C PRO A 92 12.56 6.34 -3.50
N TRP A 93 11.31 6.74 -3.40
CA TRP A 93 10.72 7.82 -4.21
C TRP A 93 9.91 7.47 -5.46
N ASN A 94 9.82 6.23 -5.96
CA ASN A 94 8.83 5.96 -7.04
C ASN A 94 8.39 4.50 -7.25
N VAL A 95 8.33 3.69 -6.21
CA VAL A 95 7.80 2.32 -6.35
C VAL A 95 6.27 2.34 -6.38
N VAL A 96 5.72 2.41 -7.59
CA VAL A 96 4.36 1.91 -7.81
C VAL A 96 4.45 0.41 -7.60
N LEU A 97 3.68 -0.11 -6.64
CA LEU A 97 3.47 -1.55 -6.51
C LEU A 97 2.83 -2.05 -7.81
N MET A 98 3.63 -2.66 -8.68
CA MET A 98 3.21 -3.22 -9.94
C MET A 98 3.28 -4.73 -9.86
N GLU A 99 2.13 -5.37 -9.80
CA GLU A 99 2.02 -6.74 -10.24
C GLU A 99 1.62 -6.71 -11.71
N GLU A 100 2.38 -7.38 -12.56
CA GLU A 100 2.20 -7.33 -14.00
C GLU A 100 0.74 -7.60 -14.38
N ARG A 101 0.05 -8.54 -13.72
CA ARG A 101 -1.33 -8.91 -14.02
C ARG A 101 -2.39 -7.79 -13.88
N PHE A 102 -2.14 -6.66 -13.23
CA PHE A 102 -3.14 -5.58 -13.06
C PHE A 102 -2.90 -4.38 -13.99
N ASP A 103 -3.99 -3.80 -14.52
CA ASP A 103 -3.91 -2.58 -15.31
C ASP A 103 -3.97 -1.34 -14.40
N LEU A 104 -3.07 -0.38 -14.60
CA LEU A 104 -2.97 0.82 -13.76
C LEU A 104 -3.55 2.08 -14.40
N HIS A 105 -3.99 3.01 -13.55
CA HIS A 105 -4.60 4.26 -14.00
C HIS A 105 -3.61 5.28 -14.61
N PRO A 106 -3.79 5.81 -15.83
CA PRO A 106 -2.81 6.67 -16.52
C PRO A 106 -2.37 7.95 -15.77
N SER A 107 -3.16 8.44 -14.81
CA SER A 107 -2.85 9.68 -14.07
C SER A 107 -1.58 9.64 -13.22
N TRP A 108 -1.00 8.47 -12.94
CA TRP A 108 0.28 8.42 -12.21
C TRP A 108 1.48 8.74 -13.10
N ALA A 109 1.34 8.68 -14.43
CA ALA A 109 2.43 8.90 -15.38
C ALA A 109 2.20 10.06 -16.37
N GLN A 110 1.04 10.75 -16.33
CA GLN A 110 0.58 11.64 -17.43
C GLN A 110 0.60 10.95 -18.82
N ALA A 111 0.77 9.64 -18.86
CA ALA A 111 0.91 8.85 -20.07
C ALA A 111 -0.45 8.26 -20.45
N ALA A 112 -0.66 8.02 -21.75
CA ALA A 112 -1.73 7.14 -22.19
C ALA A 112 -1.63 5.82 -21.41
N SER A 113 -2.76 5.27 -20.95
CA SER A 113 -2.82 4.03 -20.17
C SER A 113 -1.99 2.96 -20.87
N ILE A 114 -0.76 2.73 -20.40
CA ILE A 114 0.07 1.62 -20.87
C ILE A 114 -0.48 0.40 -20.14
N SER A 115 -1.63 -0.10 -20.59
CA SER A 115 -2.28 -1.22 -19.90
C SER A 115 -1.42 -2.48 -20.12
N TYR A 116 -1.18 -3.25 -19.07
CA TYR A 116 -0.53 -4.55 -19.17
C TYR A 116 -1.24 -5.41 -20.22
N THR A 117 -2.58 -5.38 -20.22
CA THR A 117 -3.40 -6.08 -21.21
C THR A 117 -3.08 -5.63 -22.66
N THR A 118 -2.85 -4.33 -22.88
CA THR A 118 -2.45 -3.79 -24.19
C THR A 118 -1.00 -4.13 -24.54
N LEU A 119 -0.09 -4.11 -23.58
CA LEU A 119 1.33 -4.45 -23.84
C LEU A 119 1.54 -5.93 -24.12
N ILE A 120 0.91 -6.83 -23.35
CA ILE A 120 0.92 -8.27 -23.64
C ILE A 120 0.31 -8.56 -25.00
N SER A 121 -0.80 -7.92 -25.36
CA SER A 121 -1.38 -8.09 -26.71
C SER A 121 -0.42 -7.68 -27.84
N LYS A 122 0.59 -6.88 -27.52
CA LYS A 122 1.66 -6.44 -28.43
C LYS A 122 2.98 -7.20 -28.24
N GLY A 123 3.01 -8.24 -27.40
CA GLY A 123 4.21 -9.02 -27.09
C GLY A 123 5.28 -8.25 -26.30
N VAL A 124 4.91 -7.16 -25.63
CA VAL A 124 5.83 -6.30 -24.87
C VAL A 124 5.84 -6.72 -23.41
N MET A 125 7.03 -7.02 -22.89
CA MET A 125 7.27 -7.25 -21.47
C MET A 125 7.17 -5.93 -20.70
N VAL A 126 6.38 -5.91 -19.61
CA VAL A 126 6.06 -4.66 -18.88
C VAL A 126 7.12 -4.34 -17.85
N LEU A 127 7.74 -5.35 -17.24
CA LEU A 127 8.91 -5.19 -16.38
C LEU A 127 10.20 -5.46 -17.16
N PRO A 128 11.29 -4.70 -16.89
CA PRO A 128 12.58 -4.97 -17.50
C PRO A 128 13.11 -6.35 -17.07
N SER A 129 13.70 -7.10 -18.02
CA SER A 129 14.27 -8.44 -17.77
C SER A 129 15.43 -8.43 -16.78
N THR A 130 16.14 -7.30 -16.70
CA THR A 130 17.16 -7.04 -15.68
C THR A 130 16.61 -6.00 -14.74
N LEU A 131 16.29 -6.47 -13.55
CA LEU A 131 15.78 -5.65 -12.48
C LEU A 131 16.96 -4.78 -11.96
N ALA A 132 16.83 -3.44 -11.98
CA ALA A 132 17.82 -2.50 -11.45
C ALA A 132 18.05 -2.68 -9.94
N ARG A 133 19.18 -3.30 -9.56
CA ARG A 133 19.61 -3.46 -8.17
C ARG A 133 20.73 -2.45 -7.88
N SER A 134 20.74 -1.81 -6.71
CA SER A 134 21.95 -1.14 -6.22
C SER A 134 23.12 -2.14 -6.22
N ALA A 135 24.31 -1.65 -6.58
CA ALA A 135 25.53 -2.43 -6.55
C ALA A 135 25.82 -3.03 -5.15
N ASP A 136 25.30 -2.40 -4.10
CA ASP A 136 25.53 -2.78 -2.71
C ASP A 136 24.45 -3.72 -2.15
N MET A 137 23.34 -3.91 -2.87
CA MET A 137 22.19 -4.65 -2.38
C MET A 137 22.21 -6.10 -2.88
N ASN A 138 22.73 -7.00 -2.04
CA ASN A 138 22.92 -8.42 -2.35
C ASN A 138 21.80 -9.36 -1.83
N TYR A 139 20.74 -8.81 -1.22
CA TYR A 139 19.64 -9.59 -0.65
C TYR A 139 18.31 -9.27 -1.34
N PRO A 140 17.44 -10.28 -1.56
CA PRO A 140 16.13 -10.05 -2.15
C PRO A 140 15.19 -9.35 -1.14
N ILE A 141 14.45 -8.33 -1.60
CA ILE A 141 13.35 -7.72 -0.83
C ILE A 141 12.03 -8.31 -1.33
N TYR A 142 11.19 -8.70 -0.39
CA TYR A 142 9.87 -9.22 -0.67
C TYR A 142 8.81 -8.33 -0.06
N ILE A 143 7.68 -8.21 -0.76
CA ILE A 143 6.46 -7.60 -0.23
C ILE A 143 5.26 -8.50 -0.49
N PRO A 144 4.20 -8.41 0.34
CA PRO A 144 2.97 -9.14 0.10
C PRO A 144 2.36 -8.78 -1.25
N THR A 145 1.72 -9.75 -1.90
CA THR A 145 0.95 -9.47 -3.11
C THR A 145 -0.28 -8.59 -2.81
N ILE A 146 -0.75 -7.86 -3.81
CA ILE A 146 -1.96 -7.04 -3.82
C ILE A 146 -3.15 -7.82 -3.24
N PRO A 147 -3.45 -9.07 -3.65
CA PRO A 147 -4.50 -9.87 -3.01
C PRO A 147 -4.31 -10.05 -1.50
N ARG A 148 -3.09 -10.31 -1.02
CA ARG A 148 -2.79 -10.47 0.41
C ARG A 148 -2.94 -9.14 1.17
N ILE A 149 -2.52 -8.03 0.56
CA ILE A 149 -2.75 -6.69 1.12
C ILE A 149 -4.25 -6.40 1.22
N LEU A 150 -5.02 -6.70 0.18
CA LEU A 150 -6.46 -6.49 0.16
C LEU A 150 -7.19 -7.36 1.19
N ASP A 151 -6.81 -8.63 1.33
CA ASP A 151 -7.34 -9.52 2.38
C ASP A 151 -7.10 -8.94 3.77
N ALA A 152 -5.88 -8.49 4.06
CA ALA A 152 -5.56 -7.86 5.35
C ALA A 152 -6.36 -6.58 5.60
N LEU A 153 -6.50 -5.72 4.59
CA LEU A 153 -7.30 -4.50 4.71
C LEU A 153 -8.79 -4.79 4.93
N LEU A 154 -9.33 -5.83 4.30
CA LEU A 154 -10.71 -6.27 4.49
C LEU A 154 -10.92 -6.87 5.88
N ASP A 155 -9.97 -7.67 6.37
CA ASP A 155 -10.00 -8.22 7.72
C ASP A 155 -9.89 -7.10 8.78
N GLN A 156 -9.02 -6.11 8.57
CA GLN A 156 -8.93 -4.91 9.42
C GLN A 156 -10.22 -4.09 9.40
N ALA A 157 -10.83 -3.91 8.23
CA ALA A 157 -12.09 -3.20 8.10
C ALA A 157 -13.22 -3.93 8.84
N ARG A 158 -13.29 -5.25 8.73
CA ARG A 158 -14.26 -6.09 9.46
C ARG A 158 -14.04 -6.00 10.97
N TYR A 159 -12.79 -6.14 11.43
CA TYR A 159 -12.43 -6.05 12.84
C TYR A 159 -12.86 -4.71 13.45
N ARG A 160 -12.62 -3.60 12.75
CA ARG A 160 -13.05 -2.26 13.21
C ARG A 160 -14.56 -2.12 13.35
N ILE A 161 -15.34 -2.83 12.53
CA ILE A 161 -16.82 -2.84 12.65
C ILE A 161 -17.24 -3.69 13.85
N THR A 162 -16.63 -4.86 14.03
CA THR A 162 -16.95 -5.79 15.13
C THR A 162 -16.58 -5.23 16.50
N TYR A 163 -15.45 -4.54 16.61
CA TYR A 163 -14.89 -4.02 17.86
C TYR A 163 -14.84 -2.49 17.86
N ALA A 164 -15.96 -1.86 17.51
CA ALA A 164 -16.05 -0.41 17.35
C ALA A 164 -15.67 0.37 18.64
N GLU A 165 -15.88 -0.23 19.81
CA GLU A 165 -15.49 0.27 21.13
C GLU A 165 -13.98 0.50 21.27
N ASN A 166 -13.15 -0.27 20.55
CA ASN A 166 -11.69 -0.12 20.54
C ASN A 166 -11.22 1.04 19.65
N PHE A 167 -12.14 1.66 18.90
CA PHE A 167 -11.84 2.77 17.99
C PHE A 167 -12.75 3.98 18.30
N PRO A 168 -12.72 4.55 19.52
CA PRO A 168 -13.67 5.57 19.98
C PRO A 168 -13.51 6.96 19.32
N GLY A 169 -12.68 7.09 18.28
CA GLY A 169 -12.36 8.36 17.62
C GLY A 169 -13.00 8.55 16.24
N LYS A 170 -13.12 9.83 15.80
CA LYS A 170 -13.52 10.24 14.44
C LYS A 170 -12.44 9.97 13.37
N GLY A 171 -11.43 9.16 13.67
CA GLY A 171 -10.39 8.80 12.72
C GLY A 171 -11.01 8.01 11.57
N GLY A 172 -10.90 8.52 10.34
CA GLY A 172 -11.47 7.86 9.17
C GLY A 172 -11.03 6.40 9.08
N ASN A 173 -11.89 5.54 8.54
CA ASN A 173 -11.58 4.12 8.33
C ASN A 173 -10.44 4.00 7.29
N ARG A 174 -9.19 4.05 7.76
CA ARG A 174 -7.97 3.98 6.94
C ARG A 174 -7.91 2.72 6.07
N PRO A 175 -8.32 1.53 6.57
CA PRO A 175 -8.49 0.36 5.70
C PRO A 175 -9.44 0.63 4.53
N SER A 176 -10.61 1.21 4.78
CA SER A 176 -11.58 1.56 3.72
C SER A 176 -11.05 2.63 2.75
N TYR A 177 -10.27 3.59 3.24
CA TYR A 177 -9.59 4.57 2.39
C TYR A 177 -8.59 3.90 1.42
N HIS A 178 -7.75 2.99 1.94
CA HIS A 178 -6.81 2.24 1.13
C HIS A 178 -7.51 1.31 0.15
N LEU A 179 -8.56 0.59 0.56
CA LEU A 179 -9.39 -0.23 -0.32
C LEU A 179 -9.95 0.59 -1.49
N SER A 180 -10.52 1.77 -1.20
CA SER A 180 -11.04 2.68 -2.23
C SER A 180 -9.94 3.13 -3.21
N ASN A 181 -8.74 3.38 -2.72
CA ASN A 181 -7.60 3.70 -3.57
C ASN A 181 -7.18 2.51 -4.44
N PHE A 182 -7.12 1.29 -3.92
CA PHE A 182 -6.83 0.11 -4.73
C PHE A 182 -7.87 -0.09 -5.83
N VAL A 183 -9.17 0.02 -5.50
CA VAL A 183 -10.25 0.00 -6.50
C VAL A 183 -10.02 1.05 -7.59
N ARG A 184 -9.70 2.29 -7.18
CA ARG A 184 -9.44 3.40 -8.11
C ARG A 184 -8.23 3.17 -9.00
N TYR A 185 -7.10 2.74 -8.46
CA TYR A 185 -5.82 2.72 -9.18
C TYR A 185 -5.62 1.45 -10.01
N LEU A 186 -6.14 0.31 -9.56
CA LEU A 186 -6.10 -0.97 -10.27
C LEU A 186 -7.30 -1.18 -11.21
N HIS A 187 -8.17 -0.17 -11.34
CA HIS A 187 -9.37 -0.24 -12.18
C HIS A 187 -10.27 -1.44 -11.87
N LEU A 188 -10.41 -1.79 -10.60
CA LEU A 188 -11.17 -2.97 -10.18
C LEU A 188 -12.66 -2.86 -10.54
N GLU A 189 -13.16 -1.68 -10.92
CA GLU A 189 -14.51 -1.56 -11.46
C GLU A 189 -14.69 -2.27 -12.82
N LYS A 190 -13.62 -2.52 -13.59
CA LYS A 190 -13.66 -3.20 -14.89
C LYS A 190 -13.80 -4.71 -14.74
N PRO A 191 -14.69 -5.39 -15.50
CA PRO A 191 -14.90 -6.84 -15.39
C PRO A 191 -13.61 -7.67 -15.42
N GLN A 192 -12.70 -7.38 -16.36
CA GLN A 192 -11.46 -8.12 -16.54
C GLN A 192 -10.53 -8.01 -15.32
N GLN A 193 -10.51 -6.86 -14.63
CA GLN A 193 -9.71 -6.67 -13.43
C GLN A 193 -10.35 -7.38 -12.22
N ARG A 194 -11.69 -7.45 -12.15
CA ARG A 194 -12.41 -8.22 -11.13
C ARG A 194 -12.15 -9.70 -11.26
N GLU A 195 -12.23 -10.24 -12.47
CA GLU A 195 -12.00 -11.65 -12.77
C GLU A 195 -10.58 -12.09 -12.40
N ARG A 196 -9.59 -11.20 -12.51
CA ARG A 196 -8.21 -11.47 -12.05
C ARG A 196 -8.08 -11.43 -10.53
N LEU A 197 -8.75 -10.50 -9.86
CA LEU A 197 -8.57 -10.29 -8.43
C LEU A 197 -9.41 -11.22 -7.54
N LEU A 198 -10.73 -11.28 -7.78
CA LEU A 198 -11.69 -11.88 -6.83
C LEU A 198 -11.41 -13.35 -6.52
N PRO A 199 -11.02 -14.21 -7.48
CA PRO A 199 -10.67 -15.60 -7.19
C PRO A 199 -9.47 -15.76 -6.26
N GLU A 200 -8.55 -14.79 -6.23
CA GLU A 200 -7.33 -14.86 -5.44
C GLU A 200 -7.52 -14.42 -4.00
N LEU A 201 -8.58 -13.64 -3.72
CA LEU A 201 -8.94 -13.25 -2.36
C LEU A 201 -9.47 -14.44 -1.57
N ALA A 202 -9.26 -14.39 -0.26
CA ALA A 202 -9.85 -15.36 0.65
C ALA A 202 -11.37 -15.35 0.53
N GLU A 203 -11.99 -16.54 0.56
CA GLU A 203 -13.44 -16.71 0.36
C GLU A 203 -14.27 -15.78 1.25
N ARG A 204 -13.89 -15.67 2.53
CA ARG A 204 -14.50 -14.78 3.54
C ARG A 204 -14.51 -13.30 3.16
N ASN A 205 -13.59 -12.87 2.29
CA ASN A 205 -13.35 -11.48 1.92
C ASN A 205 -13.92 -11.12 0.54
N ARG A 206 -14.23 -12.10 -0.32
CA ARG A 206 -14.70 -11.87 -1.70
C ARG A 206 -15.95 -11.00 -1.76
N GLY A 207 -16.99 -11.34 -1.01
CA GLY A 207 -18.24 -10.57 -1.00
C GLY A 207 -18.08 -9.12 -0.51
N ALA A 208 -17.21 -8.90 0.48
CA ALA A 208 -16.90 -7.56 0.97
C ALA A 208 -16.13 -6.73 -0.08
N MET A 209 -15.20 -7.37 -0.81
CA MET A 209 -14.48 -6.70 -1.90
C MET A 209 -15.42 -6.38 -3.07
N GLU A 210 -16.30 -7.29 -3.46
CA GLU A 210 -17.30 -7.05 -4.50
C GLU A 210 -18.19 -5.86 -4.15
N ALA A 211 -18.68 -5.79 -2.91
CA ALA A 211 -19.46 -4.66 -2.42
C ALA A 211 -18.66 -3.34 -2.48
N ALA A 212 -17.38 -3.35 -2.09
CA ALA A 212 -16.51 -2.18 -2.17
C ALA A 212 -16.32 -1.70 -3.62
N ILE A 213 -16.10 -2.63 -4.55
CA ILE A 213 -15.97 -2.35 -5.99
C ILE A 213 -17.29 -1.78 -6.54
N ASN A 214 -18.44 -2.41 -6.24
CA ASN A 214 -19.74 -1.99 -6.74
C ASN A 214 -20.18 -0.61 -6.22
N LYS A 215 -19.73 -0.22 -5.03
CA LYS A 215 -19.97 1.11 -4.46
C LYS A 215 -19.11 2.20 -5.11
N PHE A 216 -17.97 1.84 -5.69
CA PHE A 216 -17.04 2.80 -6.28
C PHE A 216 -17.59 3.39 -7.59
N LYS A 217 -17.69 4.71 -7.65
CA LYS A 217 -18.04 5.46 -8.85
C LYS A 217 -16.84 6.28 -9.31
N ARG A 218 -16.26 5.91 -10.45
CA ARG A 218 -15.17 6.67 -11.05
C ARG A 218 -15.69 8.04 -11.50
N LYS A 219 -15.10 9.11 -10.98
CA LYS A 219 -15.35 10.45 -11.51
C LYS A 219 -14.78 10.53 -12.93
N PRO A 220 -15.54 11.04 -13.91
CA PRO A 220 -15.03 11.22 -15.26
C PRO A 220 -13.78 12.11 -15.23
N LEU A 221 -12.77 11.75 -16.01
CA LEU A 221 -11.62 12.61 -16.25
C LEU A 221 -12.14 13.80 -17.07
N LEU A 222 -12.05 15.00 -16.52
CA LEU A 222 -12.29 16.22 -17.30
C LEU A 222 -11.17 16.33 -18.33
N THR A 223 -11.48 16.04 -19.58
CA THR A 223 -10.60 16.24 -20.73
C THR A 223 -10.78 17.67 -21.26
N LEU A 224 -9.81 18.20 -22.01
CA LEU A 224 -9.97 19.45 -22.76
C LEU A 224 -11.23 19.45 -23.64
N ALA A 225 -11.56 18.31 -24.25
CA ALA A 225 -12.80 18.12 -25.00
C ALA A 225 -14.07 18.25 -24.12
N SER A 226 -14.03 17.76 -22.88
CA SER A 226 -15.15 17.92 -21.94
C SER A 226 -15.33 19.36 -21.45
N PHE A 227 -14.25 20.15 -21.39
CA PHE A 227 -14.33 21.59 -21.12
C PHE A 227 -14.94 22.36 -22.30
N GLN A 228 -14.52 22.06 -23.53
CA GLN A 228 -15.08 22.69 -24.74
C GLN A 228 -16.57 22.36 -24.93
N GLN A 229 -17.00 21.14 -24.61
CA GLN A 229 -18.42 20.79 -24.60
C GLN A 229 -19.22 21.50 -23.50
N MET A 230 -18.65 21.71 -22.32
CA MET A 230 -19.31 22.50 -21.27
C MET A 230 -19.47 23.96 -21.68
N GLU A 231 -18.46 24.59 -22.28
CA GLU A 231 -18.55 25.98 -22.76
C GLU A 231 -19.64 26.16 -23.84
N LEU A 232 -19.78 25.20 -24.76
CA LEU A 232 -20.86 25.22 -25.76
C LEU A 232 -22.26 25.11 -25.15
N VAL A 233 -22.41 24.38 -24.04
CA VAL A 233 -23.69 24.25 -23.32
C VAL A 233 -24.02 25.51 -22.51
N PHE A 234 -23.01 26.23 -22.01
CA PHE A 234 -23.21 27.50 -21.30
C PHE A 234 -23.38 28.71 -22.23
N ALA A 235 -22.84 28.66 -23.46
CA ALA A 235 -23.02 29.69 -24.48
C ALA A 235 -24.36 29.59 -25.24
N ALA A 236 -25.09 28.48 -25.06
CA ALA A 236 -26.41 28.23 -25.67
C ALA A 236 -27.60 28.55 -24.74
N LYS A 237 -27.35 29.22 -23.61
CA LYS A 237 -28.35 29.79 -22.70
C LYS A 237 -28.24 31.30 -22.70
#